data_AF-E9HCK9-F1
#
_entry.id   AF-E9HCK9-F1
#
_cell.length_a   1.000
_cell.length_b   1.000
_cell.length_c   1.000
_cell.angle_alpha   90.00
_cell.angle_beta   90.00
_cell.angle_gamma   90.00
#
_symmetry.space_group_name_H-M   'P 1'
#
loop_
_entity.id
_entity.type
_entity.pdbx_description
1 polymer ?
#
loop_
_entity_poly.entity_id
_entity_poly.type
_entity_poly.pdbx_seq_one_letter_code
_entity_poly.pdbx_strand_id
1 'polypeptide(L)'
;MKALPAPPLKNAERKNGILSIVDQKLEIKMKLKIPSSFPKGPFPALEEALAKRQKDEQKISEMRQKINRMRAKQEKTKERDELSQSELLKLKERKGVVIKLITKLNGKKIEAELQVRTQQCRELKLSLDMYDPEQQETGKNTEELAEIKKLVSELEDKLALISKEIANLQEENEDLDRQIKDTEESHAGAAQLFEILQSELSEKESELTSFEQELTEADARIAELVNKERKEITALTEICEDELKKAYMRGLSEIRDREQELLNALEQFVKEKNNDSLNIDESV
;
A
#
# COMPACT_ATOMS: atom_id res chain seq x y z
N MET A 1 34.13 60.61 -45.04
CA MET A 1 34.97 61.83 -45.06
C MET A 1 35.58 62.00 -43.68
N LYS A 2 36.93 62.01 -43.67
CA LYS A 2 37.83 62.79 -42.81
C LYS A 2 37.51 62.91 -41.31
N ALA A 3 38.24 62.13 -40.52
CA ALA A 3 38.69 62.58 -39.21
C ALA A 3 39.44 63.91 -39.37
N LEU A 4 39.01 64.94 -38.64
CA LEU A 4 39.75 66.19 -38.46
C LEU A 4 40.77 66.01 -37.31
N PRO A 5 42.00 66.51 -37.44
CA PRO A 5 43.04 66.34 -36.44
C PRO A 5 42.86 67.31 -35.27
N ALA A 6 43.05 66.81 -34.04
CA ALA A 6 43.26 67.66 -32.88
C ALA A 6 44.65 68.32 -32.95
N PRO A 7 44.78 69.61 -32.55
CA PRO A 7 46.05 70.33 -32.64
C PRO A 7 47.06 69.86 -31.58
N PRO A 8 48.38 69.98 -31.84
CA PRO A 8 49.41 69.54 -30.92
C PRO A 8 49.51 70.52 -29.75
N LEU A 9 49.20 70.06 -28.54
CA LEU A 9 49.56 70.78 -27.32
C LEU A 9 51.04 70.53 -27.04
N LYS A 10 51.79 71.61 -27.21
CA LYS A 10 53.24 71.73 -27.03
C LYS A 10 53.66 71.20 -25.66
N ASN A 11 54.79 70.48 -25.70
CA ASN A 11 55.67 70.24 -24.57
C ASN A 11 55.84 71.51 -23.73
N ALA A 12 55.40 71.43 -22.48
CA ALA A 12 55.96 72.20 -21.39
C ALA A 12 56.39 71.19 -20.33
N GLU A 13 57.54 70.54 -20.58
CA GLU A 13 58.41 70.11 -19.51
C GLU A 13 58.62 71.30 -18.58
N ARG A 14 58.09 71.22 -17.36
CA ARG A 14 58.57 72.02 -16.23
C ARG A 14 58.00 71.46 -14.94
N LYS A 15 58.93 70.95 -14.13
CA LYS A 15 58.87 70.78 -12.68
C LYS A 15 58.19 69.50 -12.19
N ASN A 16 58.92 68.40 -12.40
CA ASN A 16 59.15 67.44 -11.32
C ASN A 16 59.60 68.21 -10.07
N GLY A 17 58.87 68.03 -8.97
CA GLY A 17 59.24 68.56 -7.67
C GLY A 17 58.08 69.30 -7.02
N ILE A 18 57.59 68.71 -5.93
CA ILE A 18 56.55 69.23 -5.02
C ILE A 18 55.12 68.82 -5.44
N LEU A 19 54.82 67.52 -5.34
CA LEU A 19 53.68 66.95 -4.58
C LEU A 19 53.77 65.41 -4.66
N SER A 20 54.70 64.80 -3.93
CA SER A 20 54.88 63.33 -3.85
C SER A 20 54.70 62.80 -2.42
N ILE A 21 53.96 63.51 -1.57
CA ILE A 21 53.79 63.10 -0.15
C ILE A 21 52.46 62.35 0.06
N VAL A 22 51.53 62.33 -0.91
CA VAL A 22 50.20 61.73 -0.70
C VAL A 22 49.83 60.74 -1.82
N ASP A 23 50.65 59.71 -2.01
CA ASP A 23 50.27 58.54 -2.81
C ASP A 23 50.65 57.23 -2.07
N GLN A 24 50.44 57.20 -0.75
CA GLN A 24 50.48 55.94 0.00
C GLN A 24 49.14 55.20 -0.24
N LYS A 25 49.16 54.17 -1.09
CA LYS A 25 48.10 53.16 -1.12
C LYS A 25 47.94 52.56 0.28
N LEU A 26 46.85 52.87 0.96
CA LEU A 26 46.46 52.26 2.23
C LEU A 26 45.99 50.82 1.96
N GLU A 27 46.87 49.84 2.19
CA GLU A 27 46.51 48.43 2.11
C GLU A 27 46.32 47.88 3.54
N ILE A 28 45.09 47.97 4.06
CA ILE A 28 44.73 47.42 5.37
C ILE A 28 44.30 45.97 5.18
N LYS A 29 45.09 45.04 5.72
CA LYS A 29 44.76 43.61 5.70
C LYS A 29 43.89 43.26 6.90
N MET A 30 42.58 43.34 6.72
CA MET A 30 41.62 42.84 7.71
C MET A 30 41.67 41.30 7.76
N LYS A 31 42.21 40.73 8.83
CA LYS A 31 42.17 39.28 9.08
C LYS A 31 40.91 38.91 9.86
N LEU A 32 39.91 38.39 9.16
CA LEU A 32 38.73 37.79 9.80
C LEU A 32 39.11 36.43 10.39
N LYS A 33 38.90 36.26 11.70
CA LYS A 33 39.00 34.96 12.35
C LYS A 33 37.63 34.28 12.32
N ILE A 34 37.32 33.62 11.20
CA ILE A 34 36.15 32.75 11.15
C ILE A 34 36.41 31.57 12.11
N PRO A 35 35.51 31.28 13.07
CA PRO A 35 35.66 30.12 13.94
C PRO A 35 35.85 28.85 13.11
N SER A 36 36.83 28.01 13.47
CA SER A 36 37.05 26.72 12.80
C SER A 36 35.87 25.75 12.97
N SER A 37 35.00 26.02 13.93
CA SER A 37 33.74 25.32 14.22
C SER A 37 32.58 25.71 13.31
N PHE A 38 32.72 26.69 12.41
CA PHE A 38 31.66 27.01 11.46
C PHE A 38 31.40 25.82 10.53
N PRO A 39 30.14 25.39 10.30
CA PRO A 39 29.86 24.20 9.48
C PRO A 39 30.40 24.42 8.06
N LYS A 40 31.19 23.47 7.56
CA LYS A 40 31.80 23.52 6.21
C LYS A 40 31.20 22.50 5.23
N GLY A 41 30.11 21.85 5.61
CA GLY A 41 29.51 20.76 4.84
C GLY A 41 28.14 20.36 5.39
N PRO A 42 27.52 19.31 4.81
CA PRO A 42 26.20 18.82 5.23
C PRO A 42 26.19 18.31 6.67
N PHE A 43 25.00 18.26 7.27
CA PHE A 43 24.74 17.76 8.63
C PHE A 43 24.64 16.22 8.61
N PRO A 44 25.71 15.46 8.91
CA PRO A 44 25.76 14.04 8.56
C PRO A 44 24.74 13.20 9.34
N ALA A 45 24.51 13.55 10.61
CA ALA A 45 23.51 12.89 11.45
C ALA A 45 22.08 13.12 10.97
N LEU A 46 21.80 14.30 10.38
CA LEU A 46 20.49 14.61 9.82
C LEU A 46 20.29 13.87 8.48
N GLU A 47 21.31 13.81 7.64
CA GLU A 47 21.26 13.05 6.38
C GLU A 47 21.04 11.55 6.63
N GLU A 48 21.76 10.97 7.59
CA GLU A 48 21.58 9.56 7.97
C GLU A 48 20.17 9.29 8.50
N ALA A 49 19.65 10.18 9.34
CA ALA A 49 18.30 10.07 9.88
C ALA A 49 17.22 10.16 8.78
N LEU A 50 17.37 11.09 7.84
CA LEU A 50 16.47 11.24 6.68
C LEU A 50 16.52 10.02 5.76
N ALA A 51 17.71 9.49 5.47
CA ALA A 51 17.86 8.29 4.66
C ALA A 51 17.22 7.06 5.32
N LYS A 52 17.38 6.90 6.64
CA LYS A 52 16.72 5.84 7.40
C LYS A 52 15.19 5.99 7.35
N ARG A 53 14.68 7.20 7.60
CA ARG A 53 13.24 7.53 7.55
C ARG A 53 12.62 7.20 6.20
N GLN A 54 13.31 7.54 5.11
CA GLN A 54 12.87 7.21 3.75
C GLN A 54 12.80 5.69 3.52
N LYS A 55 13.78 4.94 4.03
CA LYS A 55 13.79 3.47 3.95
C LYS A 55 12.61 2.86 4.73
N ASP A 56 12.31 3.38 5.91
CA ASP A 56 11.23 2.87 6.75
C ASP A 56 9.85 3.23 6.16
N GLU A 57 9.70 4.42 5.56
CA GLU A 57 8.51 4.80 4.78
C GLU A 57 8.27 3.87 3.58
N GLN A 58 9.33 3.47 2.87
CA GLN A 58 9.22 2.49 1.79
C GLN A 58 8.74 1.13 2.30
N LYS A 59 9.30 0.62 3.39
CA LYS A 59 8.85 -0.66 4.00
C LYS A 59 7.37 -0.59 4.40
N ILE A 60 6.93 0.50 5.02
CA ILE A 60 5.53 0.72 5.40
C ILE A 60 4.62 0.67 4.17
N SER A 61 5.03 1.31 3.07
CA SER A 61 4.30 1.25 1.79
C SER A 61 4.18 -0.19 1.27
N GLU A 62 5.28 -0.95 1.27
CA GLU A 62 5.30 -2.35 0.85
C GLU A 62 4.40 -3.24 1.73
N MET A 63 4.42 -3.05 3.05
CA MET A 63 3.53 -3.76 3.98
C MET A 63 2.06 -3.42 3.76
N ARG A 64 1.71 -2.14 3.58
CA ARG A 64 0.34 -1.73 3.25
C ARG A 64 -0.15 -2.39 1.96
N GLN A 65 0.70 -2.48 0.94
CA GLN A 65 0.36 -3.22 -0.28
C GLN A 65 0.16 -4.71 0.00
N LYS A 66 1.00 -5.35 0.81
CA LYS A 66 0.86 -6.75 1.19
C LYS A 66 -0.45 -6.99 1.93
N ILE A 67 -0.79 -6.17 2.92
CA ILE A 67 -2.05 -6.24 3.67
C ILE A 67 -3.24 -6.11 2.72
N ASN A 68 -3.22 -5.14 1.79
CA ASN A 68 -4.29 -4.99 0.81
C ASN A 68 -4.47 -6.23 -0.09
N ARG A 69 -3.37 -6.87 -0.50
CA ARG A 69 -3.44 -8.14 -1.25
C ARG A 69 -4.03 -9.26 -0.40
N MET A 70 -3.73 -9.32 0.90
CA MET A 70 -4.31 -10.31 1.80
C MET A 70 -5.80 -10.06 2.03
N ARG A 71 -6.23 -8.81 2.24
CA ARG A 71 -7.66 -8.44 2.32
C ARG A 71 -8.42 -8.87 1.06
N ALA A 72 -7.84 -8.65 -0.12
CA ALA A 72 -8.45 -9.08 -1.38
C ALA A 72 -8.55 -10.62 -1.49
N LYS A 73 -7.59 -11.38 -0.96
CA LYS A 73 -7.69 -12.85 -0.91
C LYS A 73 -8.75 -13.31 0.09
N GLN A 74 -8.83 -12.65 1.23
CA GLN A 74 -9.83 -12.93 2.26
C GLN A 74 -11.25 -12.71 1.71
N GLU A 75 -11.49 -11.61 1.00
CA GLU A 75 -12.79 -11.32 0.37
C GLU A 75 -13.17 -12.40 -0.66
N LYS A 76 -12.25 -12.78 -1.55
CA LYS A 76 -12.49 -13.87 -2.51
C LYS A 76 -12.79 -15.22 -1.84
N THR A 77 -12.15 -15.50 -0.71
CA THR A 77 -12.38 -16.73 0.05
C THR A 77 -13.78 -16.70 0.68
N LYS A 78 -14.20 -15.55 1.20
CA LYS A 78 -15.54 -15.32 1.72
C LYS A 78 -16.62 -15.45 0.65
N GLU A 79 -16.43 -14.83 -0.52
CA GLU A 79 -17.35 -14.96 -1.65
C GLU A 79 -17.51 -16.43 -2.08
N ARG A 80 -16.41 -17.19 -2.12
CA ARG A 80 -16.43 -18.63 -2.42
C ARG A 80 -17.19 -19.43 -1.35
N ASP A 81 -17.02 -19.06 -0.09
CA ASP A 81 -17.71 -19.69 1.02
C ASP A 81 -19.22 -19.47 0.94
N GLU A 82 -19.65 -18.23 0.74
CA GLU A 82 -21.06 -17.85 0.57
C GLU A 82 -21.70 -18.56 -0.63
N LEU A 83 -20.95 -18.68 -1.74
CA LEU A 83 -21.42 -19.41 -2.93
C LEU A 83 -21.58 -20.91 -2.64
N SER A 84 -20.63 -21.52 -1.93
CA SER A 84 -20.69 -22.93 -1.53
C SER A 84 -21.88 -23.19 -0.59
N GLN A 85 -22.14 -22.28 0.36
CA GLN A 85 -23.31 -22.37 1.24
C GLN A 85 -24.63 -22.27 0.46
N SER A 86 -24.72 -21.36 -0.51
CA SER A 86 -25.92 -21.21 -1.35
C SER A 86 -26.17 -22.46 -2.20
N GLU A 87 -25.11 -23.04 -2.78
CA GLU A 87 -25.20 -24.26 -3.57
C GLU A 87 -25.61 -25.47 -2.71
N LEU A 88 -25.01 -25.61 -1.54
CA LEU A 88 -25.33 -26.66 -0.58
C LEU A 88 -26.80 -26.62 -0.15
N LEU A 89 -27.37 -25.42 0.06
CA LEU A 89 -28.79 -25.27 0.35
C LEU A 89 -29.66 -25.80 -0.79
N LYS A 90 -29.35 -25.41 -2.04
CA LYS A 90 -30.09 -25.87 -3.23
C LYS A 90 -30.01 -27.38 -3.42
N LEU A 91 -28.84 -27.97 -3.19
CA LEU A 91 -28.66 -29.42 -3.28
C LEU A 91 -29.48 -30.15 -2.22
N LYS A 92 -29.47 -29.66 -0.97
CA LYS A 92 -30.29 -30.23 0.12
C LYS A 92 -31.79 -30.12 -0.16
N GLU A 93 -32.25 -29.00 -0.72
CA GLU A 93 -33.64 -28.83 -1.16
C GLU A 93 -34.01 -29.82 -2.28
N ARG A 94 -33.18 -29.92 -3.33
CA ARG A 94 -33.40 -30.86 -4.44
C ARG A 94 -33.44 -32.30 -3.95
N LYS A 95 -32.51 -32.70 -3.08
CA LYS A 95 -32.48 -34.02 -2.44
C LYS A 95 -33.78 -34.29 -1.68
N GLY A 96 -34.27 -33.31 -0.93
CA GLY A 96 -35.55 -33.41 -0.21
C GLY A 96 -36.74 -33.66 -1.14
N VAL A 97 -36.76 -33.08 -2.35
CA VAL A 97 -37.78 -33.35 -3.37
C VAL A 97 -37.66 -34.78 -3.90
N VAL A 98 -36.46 -35.23 -4.25
CA VAL A 98 -36.20 -36.59 -4.76
C VAL A 98 -36.64 -37.65 -3.73
N ILE A 99 -36.27 -37.50 -2.45
CA ILE A 99 -36.69 -38.41 -1.37
C ILE A 99 -38.22 -38.49 -1.26
N LYS A 100 -38.92 -37.35 -1.36
CA LYS A 100 -40.40 -37.31 -1.34
C LYS A 100 -41.01 -38.05 -2.54
N LEU A 101 -40.42 -37.88 -3.73
CA LEU A 101 -40.87 -38.58 -4.94
C LEU A 101 -40.67 -40.10 -4.83
N ILE A 102 -39.50 -40.54 -4.37
CA ILE A 102 -39.22 -41.96 -4.11
C ILE A 102 -40.24 -42.54 -3.14
N THR A 103 -40.49 -41.85 -2.02
CA THR A 103 -41.47 -42.29 -1.00
C THR A 103 -42.86 -42.42 -1.60
N LYS A 104 -43.29 -41.44 -2.41
CA LYS A 104 -44.59 -41.46 -3.08
C LYS A 104 -44.71 -42.60 -4.10
N LEU A 105 -43.67 -42.83 -4.91
CA LEU A 105 -43.65 -43.89 -5.91
C LEU A 105 -43.61 -45.27 -5.24
N ASN A 106 -42.90 -45.44 -4.13
CA ASN A 106 -42.95 -46.66 -3.33
C ASN A 106 -44.38 -46.96 -2.83
N GLY A 107 -45.12 -45.93 -2.39
CA GLY A 107 -46.54 -46.08 -2.04
C GLY A 107 -47.38 -46.57 -3.22
N LYS A 108 -47.22 -45.94 -4.39
CA LYS A 108 -47.91 -46.37 -5.64
C LYS A 108 -47.52 -47.77 -6.08
N LYS A 109 -46.25 -48.15 -5.90
CA LYS A 109 -45.74 -49.48 -6.22
C LYS A 109 -46.43 -50.54 -5.37
N ILE A 110 -46.51 -50.33 -4.06
CA ILE A 110 -47.22 -51.23 -3.13
C ILE A 110 -48.69 -51.35 -3.52
N GLU A 111 -49.35 -50.24 -3.84
CA GLU A 111 -50.75 -50.25 -4.28
C GLU A 111 -50.94 -51.06 -5.59
N ALA A 112 -50.06 -50.86 -6.57
CA ALA A 112 -50.09 -51.62 -7.83
C ALA A 112 -49.81 -53.12 -7.60
N GLU A 113 -48.84 -53.47 -6.74
CA GLU A 113 -48.55 -54.85 -6.35
C GLU A 113 -49.77 -55.52 -5.70
N LEU A 114 -50.47 -54.82 -4.81
CA LEU A 114 -51.71 -55.30 -4.20
C LEU A 114 -52.82 -55.50 -5.23
N GLN A 115 -52.96 -54.60 -6.21
CA GLN A 115 -53.93 -54.74 -7.30
C GLN A 115 -53.62 -55.97 -8.17
N VAL A 116 -52.35 -56.15 -8.59
CA VAL A 116 -51.89 -57.34 -9.34
C VAL A 116 -52.26 -58.61 -8.57
N ARG A 117 -51.89 -58.69 -7.28
CA ARG A 117 -52.22 -59.85 -6.44
C ARG A 117 -53.72 -60.09 -6.32
N THR A 118 -54.51 -59.04 -6.18
CA THR A 118 -55.97 -59.13 -6.11
C THR A 118 -56.56 -59.70 -7.39
N GLN A 119 -56.09 -59.26 -8.56
CA GLN A 119 -56.55 -59.77 -9.85
C GLN A 119 -56.07 -61.21 -10.11
N GLN A 120 -54.83 -61.54 -9.76
CA GLN A 120 -54.32 -62.93 -9.82
C GLN A 120 -55.15 -63.88 -8.94
N CYS A 121 -55.57 -63.45 -7.74
CA CYS A 121 -56.48 -64.25 -6.90
C CYS A 121 -57.86 -64.43 -7.55
N ARG A 122 -58.41 -63.40 -8.23
CA ARG A 122 -59.67 -63.53 -8.98
C ARG A 122 -59.52 -64.48 -10.17
N GLU A 123 -58.43 -64.37 -10.92
CA GLU A 123 -58.09 -65.26 -12.04
C GLU A 123 -58.07 -66.72 -11.58
N LEU A 124 -57.37 -67.01 -10.48
CA LEU A 124 -57.28 -68.34 -9.89
C LEU A 124 -58.65 -68.87 -9.45
N LYS A 125 -59.45 -68.03 -8.80
CA LYS A 125 -60.79 -68.41 -8.36
C LYS A 125 -61.70 -68.74 -9.55
N LEU A 126 -61.74 -67.88 -10.56
CA LEU A 126 -62.52 -68.09 -11.77
C LEU A 126 -62.06 -69.35 -12.52
N SER A 127 -60.74 -69.57 -12.59
CA SER A 127 -60.17 -70.78 -13.18
C SER A 127 -60.61 -72.03 -12.43
N LEU A 128 -60.65 -72.01 -11.09
CA LEU A 128 -61.14 -73.12 -10.27
C LEU A 128 -62.64 -73.38 -10.48
N ASP A 129 -63.46 -72.33 -10.52
CA ASP A 129 -64.91 -72.44 -10.73
C ASP A 129 -65.24 -73.04 -12.11
N MET A 130 -64.39 -72.84 -13.11
CA MET A 130 -64.51 -73.49 -14.44
C MET A 130 -64.20 -74.99 -14.44
N TYR A 131 -63.53 -75.53 -13.42
CA TYR A 131 -63.29 -76.97 -13.26
C TYR A 131 -64.39 -77.68 -12.45
N ASP A 132 -65.36 -76.94 -11.90
CA ASP A 132 -66.50 -77.50 -11.17
C ASP A 132 -67.57 -78.00 -12.17
N PRO A 133 -67.83 -79.33 -12.25
CA PRO A 133 -68.79 -79.89 -13.20
C PRO A 133 -70.25 -79.46 -12.97
N GLU A 134 -70.60 -78.86 -11.83
CA GLU A 134 -71.96 -78.39 -11.52
C GLU A 134 -72.26 -76.96 -12.03
N GLN A 135 -71.28 -76.21 -12.56
CA GLN A 135 -71.37 -74.79 -12.92
C GLN A 135 -71.13 -74.50 -14.42
N GLN A 136 -71.83 -75.19 -15.32
CA GLN A 136 -71.68 -75.06 -16.79
C GLN A 136 -72.22 -73.73 -17.39
N GLU A 137 -71.62 -72.58 -17.07
CA GLU A 137 -71.67 -71.34 -17.90
C GLU A 137 -70.29 -71.06 -18.52
N THR A 138 -69.75 -72.04 -19.25
CA THR A 138 -68.34 -72.07 -19.71
C THR A 138 -67.93 -70.92 -20.63
N GLY A 139 -68.86 -70.34 -21.41
CA GLY A 139 -68.55 -69.26 -22.37
C GLY A 139 -68.21 -67.92 -21.71
N LYS A 140 -69.04 -67.44 -20.78
CA LYS A 140 -68.81 -66.15 -20.09
C LYS A 140 -67.56 -66.18 -19.21
N ASN A 141 -67.32 -67.31 -18.54
CA ASN A 141 -66.15 -67.49 -17.68
C ASN A 141 -64.83 -67.43 -18.49
N THR A 142 -64.83 -67.85 -19.76
CA THR A 142 -63.62 -67.74 -20.62
C THR A 142 -63.29 -66.31 -21.04
N GLU A 143 -64.30 -65.49 -21.33
CA GLU A 143 -64.11 -64.09 -21.70
C GLU A 143 -63.62 -63.27 -20.50
N GLU A 144 -64.26 -63.43 -19.34
CA GLU A 144 -63.85 -62.76 -18.10
C GLU A 144 -62.43 -63.16 -17.68
N LEU A 145 -62.05 -64.44 -17.85
CA LEU A 145 -60.68 -64.90 -17.60
C LEU A 145 -59.66 -64.21 -18.52
N ALA A 146 -59.98 -64.03 -19.80
CA ALA A 146 -59.12 -63.34 -20.75
C ALA A 146 -58.97 -61.85 -20.40
N GLU A 147 -60.04 -61.19 -19.96
CA GLU A 147 -60.01 -59.79 -19.51
C GLU A 147 -59.16 -59.61 -18.24
N ILE A 148 -59.29 -60.50 -17.25
CA ILE A 148 -58.48 -60.46 -16.03
C ILE A 148 -57.00 -60.62 -16.37
N LYS A 149 -56.64 -61.59 -17.22
CA LYS A 149 -55.25 -61.80 -17.66
C LYS A 149 -54.67 -60.58 -18.36
N LYS A 150 -55.46 -59.92 -19.21
CA LYS A 150 -55.05 -58.67 -19.86
C LYS A 150 -54.81 -57.56 -18.84
N LEU A 151 -55.72 -57.40 -17.88
CA LEU A 151 -55.57 -56.39 -16.82
C LEU A 151 -54.36 -56.64 -15.93
N VAL A 152 -54.09 -57.91 -15.58
CA VAL A 152 -52.88 -58.30 -14.84
C VAL A 152 -51.63 -57.88 -15.61
N SER A 153 -51.56 -58.21 -16.90
CA SER A 153 -50.43 -57.81 -17.77
C SER A 153 -50.24 -56.28 -17.80
N GLU A 154 -51.32 -55.51 -17.96
CA GLU A 154 -51.25 -54.04 -17.96
C GLU A 154 -50.80 -53.46 -16.62
N LEU A 155 -51.17 -54.09 -15.50
CA LEU A 155 -50.74 -53.69 -14.17
C LEU A 155 -49.26 -54.04 -13.92
N GLU A 156 -48.81 -55.21 -14.39
CA GLU A 156 -47.40 -55.62 -14.34
C GLU A 156 -46.50 -54.67 -15.14
N ASP A 157 -46.93 -54.22 -16.32
CA ASP A 157 -46.22 -53.22 -17.12
C ASP A 157 -46.10 -51.87 -16.37
N LYS A 158 -47.17 -51.40 -15.73
CA LYS A 158 -47.14 -50.18 -14.91
C LYS A 158 -46.19 -50.33 -13.71
N LEU A 159 -46.16 -51.49 -13.08
CA LEU A 159 -45.30 -51.79 -11.94
C LEU A 159 -43.82 -51.80 -12.36
N ALA A 160 -43.51 -52.32 -13.54
CA ALA A 160 -42.18 -52.26 -14.13
C ALA A 160 -41.74 -50.81 -14.39
N LEU A 161 -42.62 -49.97 -14.93
CA LEU A 161 -42.36 -48.54 -15.14
C LEU A 161 -42.09 -47.80 -13.82
N ILE A 162 -42.95 -48.00 -12.81
CA ILE A 162 -42.78 -47.40 -11.48
C ILE A 162 -41.44 -47.85 -10.86
N SER A 163 -41.11 -49.14 -10.96
CA SER A 163 -39.85 -49.67 -10.41
C SER A 163 -38.63 -49.05 -11.10
N LYS A 164 -38.69 -48.85 -12.42
CA LYS A 164 -37.64 -48.16 -13.17
C LYS A 164 -37.49 -46.70 -12.74
N GLU A 165 -38.60 -45.99 -12.56
CA GLU A 165 -38.58 -44.60 -12.11
C GLU A 165 -38.01 -44.44 -10.69
N ILE A 166 -38.34 -45.36 -9.78
CA ILE A 166 -37.73 -45.42 -8.45
C ILE A 166 -36.21 -45.62 -8.55
N ALA A 167 -35.75 -46.57 -9.37
CA ALA A 167 -34.32 -46.84 -9.55
C ALA A 167 -33.57 -45.60 -10.06
N ASN A 168 -34.12 -44.89 -11.06
CA ASN A 168 -33.52 -43.66 -11.58
C ASN A 168 -33.42 -42.56 -10.51
N LEU A 169 -34.47 -42.40 -9.68
CA LEU A 169 -34.46 -41.40 -8.61
C LEU A 169 -33.50 -41.78 -7.46
N GLN A 170 -33.32 -43.08 -7.21
CA GLN A 170 -32.32 -43.57 -6.24
C GLN A 170 -30.90 -43.22 -6.71
N GLU A 171 -30.61 -43.41 -8.00
CA GLU A 171 -29.33 -43.00 -8.60
C GLU A 171 -29.13 -41.47 -8.50
N GLU A 172 -30.16 -40.67 -8.82
CA GLU A 172 -30.10 -39.21 -8.63
C GLU A 172 -29.84 -38.84 -7.16
N ASN A 173 -30.48 -39.53 -6.20
CA ASN A 173 -30.27 -39.28 -4.78
C ASN A 173 -28.84 -39.58 -4.32
N GLU A 174 -28.24 -40.67 -4.81
CA GLU A 174 -26.84 -41.00 -4.56
C GLU A 174 -25.88 -39.98 -5.17
N ASP A 175 -26.20 -39.46 -6.37
CA ASP A 175 -25.41 -38.41 -7.00
C ASP A 175 -25.48 -37.09 -6.22
N LEU A 176 -26.68 -36.70 -5.77
CA LEU A 176 -26.86 -35.55 -4.89
C LEU A 176 -26.12 -35.71 -3.56
N ASP A 177 -26.06 -36.93 -3.01
CA ASP A 177 -25.27 -37.23 -1.82
C ASP A 177 -23.77 -36.97 -2.03
N ARG A 178 -23.22 -37.38 -3.17
CA ARG A 178 -21.83 -37.07 -3.52
C ARG A 178 -21.61 -35.56 -3.68
N GLN A 179 -22.48 -34.87 -4.42
CA GLN A 179 -22.35 -33.42 -4.63
C GLN A 179 -22.43 -32.65 -3.31
N ILE A 180 -23.37 -32.99 -2.42
CA ILE A 180 -23.48 -32.36 -1.09
C ILE A 180 -22.20 -32.55 -0.30
N LYS A 181 -21.65 -33.77 -0.27
CA LYS A 181 -20.41 -34.06 0.45
C LYS A 181 -19.23 -33.25 -0.10
N ASP A 182 -19.06 -33.21 -1.42
CA ASP A 182 -17.99 -32.45 -2.06
C ASP A 182 -18.11 -30.94 -1.76
N THR A 183 -19.34 -30.39 -1.78
CA THR A 183 -19.59 -28.99 -1.41
C THR A 183 -19.35 -28.74 0.09
N GLU A 184 -19.72 -29.67 0.97
CA GLU A 184 -19.43 -29.60 2.42
C GLU A 184 -17.92 -29.56 2.70
N GLU A 185 -17.14 -30.39 2.01
CA GLU A 185 -15.68 -30.40 2.11
C GLU A 185 -15.06 -29.09 1.57
N SER A 186 -15.54 -28.59 0.43
CA SER A 186 -15.11 -27.30 -0.13
C SER A 186 -15.42 -26.13 0.81
N HIS A 187 -16.61 -26.11 1.42
CA HIS A 187 -17.01 -25.11 2.41
C HIS A 187 -16.12 -25.16 3.66
N ALA A 188 -15.90 -26.35 4.23
CA ALA A 188 -15.04 -26.51 5.41
C ALA A 188 -13.60 -26.04 5.13
N GLY A 189 -13.06 -26.38 3.95
CA GLY A 189 -11.73 -25.92 3.53
C GLY A 189 -11.64 -24.40 3.35
N ALA A 190 -12.68 -23.77 2.78
CA ALA A 190 -12.74 -22.32 2.63
C ALA A 190 -12.82 -21.60 3.99
N ALA A 191 -13.65 -22.11 4.92
CA ALA A 191 -13.78 -21.56 6.27
C ALA A 191 -12.45 -21.61 7.06
N GLN A 192 -11.73 -22.73 7.01
CA GLN A 192 -10.42 -22.86 7.64
C GLN A 192 -9.39 -21.89 7.04
N LEU A 193 -9.35 -21.78 5.70
CA LEU A 193 -8.46 -20.85 5.03
C LEU A 193 -8.79 -19.40 5.40
N PHE A 194 -10.06 -19.06 5.53
CA PHE A 194 -10.50 -17.74 5.95
C PHE A 194 -10.01 -17.39 7.36
N GLU A 195 -10.11 -18.32 8.31
CA GLU A 195 -9.61 -18.12 9.68
C GLU A 195 -8.10 -17.92 9.73
N ILE A 196 -7.34 -18.73 8.98
CA ILE A 196 -5.88 -18.58 8.84
C ILE A 196 -5.55 -17.19 8.26
N LEU A 197 -6.19 -16.80 7.15
CA LEU A 197 -5.97 -15.50 6.53
C LEU A 197 -6.32 -14.35 7.49
N GLN A 198 -7.38 -14.49 8.28
CA GLN A 198 -7.77 -13.48 9.27
C GLN A 198 -6.70 -13.32 10.36
N SER A 199 -6.12 -14.42 10.85
CA SER A 199 -5.04 -14.41 11.84
C SER A 199 -3.77 -13.78 11.27
N GLU A 200 -3.31 -14.22 10.10
CA GLU A 200 -2.13 -13.66 9.42
C GLU A 200 -2.30 -12.16 9.13
N LEU A 201 -3.51 -11.74 8.77
CA LEU A 201 -3.82 -10.35 8.47
C LEU A 201 -3.76 -9.48 9.73
N SER A 202 -4.30 -9.97 10.85
CA SER A 202 -4.23 -9.29 12.14
C SER A 202 -2.79 -9.12 12.62
N GLU A 203 -1.95 -10.16 12.46
CA GLU A 203 -0.52 -10.08 12.78
C GLU A 203 0.17 -8.99 11.93
N LYS A 204 -0.08 -8.96 10.62
CA LYS A 204 0.53 -7.95 9.74
C LYS A 204 0.02 -6.54 9.98
N GLU A 205 -1.24 -6.37 10.37
CA GLU A 205 -1.77 -5.06 10.77
C GLU A 205 -1.11 -4.56 12.07
N SER A 206 -0.85 -5.48 13.02
CA SER A 206 -0.10 -5.15 14.23
C SER A 206 1.35 -4.78 13.91
N GLU A 207 2.04 -5.53 13.06
CA GLU A 207 3.39 -5.19 12.58
C GLU A 207 3.40 -3.80 11.91
N LEU A 208 2.44 -3.53 11.02
CA LEU A 208 2.33 -2.22 10.35
C LEU A 208 2.18 -1.09 11.36
N THR A 209 1.33 -1.27 12.38
CA THR A 209 1.12 -0.28 13.44
C THR A 209 2.42 0.00 14.20
N SER A 210 3.19 -1.04 14.50
CA SER A 210 4.51 -0.91 15.13
C SER A 210 5.48 -0.10 14.27
N PHE A 211 5.55 -0.39 12.97
CA PHE A 211 6.42 0.36 12.05
C PHE A 211 5.99 1.82 11.88
N GLU A 212 4.68 2.11 11.84
CA GLU A 212 4.17 3.48 11.81
C GLU A 212 4.54 4.28 13.07
N GLN A 213 4.57 3.61 14.23
CA GLN A 213 5.08 4.19 15.46
C GLN A 213 6.58 4.48 15.38
N GLU A 214 7.40 3.52 14.92
CA GLU A 214 8.84 3.73 14.70
C GLU A 214 9.14 4.89 13.74
N LEU A 215 8.34 5.04 12.67
CA LEU A 215 8.46 6.15 11.73
C LEU A 215 8.16 7.49 12.41
N THR A 216 7.14 7.53 13.27
CA THR A 216 6.77 8.72 14.05
C THR A 216 7.90 9.13 15.01
N GLU A 217 8.53 8.15 15.66
CA GLU A 217 9.70 8.39 16.52
C GLU A 217 10.90 8.89 15.71
N ALA A 218 11.11 8.36 14.50
CA ALA A 218 12.15 8.84 13.60
C ALA A 218 11.91 10.30 13.17
N ASP A 219 10.67 10.66 12.82
CA ASP A 219 10.29 12.05 12.49
C ASP A 219 10.54 13.00 13.68
N ALA A 220 10.21 12.58 14.91
CA ALA A 220 10.50 13.35 16.12
C ALA A 220 12.02 13.56 16.32
N ARG A 221 12.82 12.50 16.13
CA ARG A 221 14.28 12.58 16.23
C ARG A 221 14.89 13.51 15.17
N ILE A 222 14.37 13.48 13.94
CA ILE A 222 14.78 14.40 12.88
C ILE A 222 14.49 15.85 13.30
N ALA A 223 13.30 16.13 13.85
CA ALA A 223 12.97 17.47 14.32
C ALA A 223 13.91 17.96 15.44
N GLU A 224 14.29 17.09 16.38
CA GLU A 224 15.28 17.39 17.41
C GLU A 224 16.65 17.72 16.82
N LEU A 225 17.13 16.91 15.85
CA LEU A 225 18.39 17.16 15.15
C LEU A 225 18.36 18.51 14.43
N VAL A 226 17.30 18.80 13.67
CA VAL A 226 17.12 20.10 12.99
C VAL A 226 17.18 21.26 13.99
N ASN A 227 16.50 21.14 15.14
CA ASN A 227 16.52 22.17 16.17
C ASN A 227 17.90 22.36 16.79
N LYS A 228 18.65 21.26 16.99
CA LYS A 228 20.03 21.31 17.50
C LYS A 228 20.94 22.03 16.52
N GLU A 229 20.93 21.63 15.25
CA GLU A 229 21.74 22.26 14.20
C GLU A 229 21.39 23.75 14.04
N ARG A 230 20.10 24.09 14.09
CA ARG A 230 19.66 25.49 14.04
C ARG A 230 20.24 26.33 15.17
N LYS A 231 20.20 25.84 16.41
CA LYS A 231 20.77 26.53 17.58
C LYS A 231 22.28 26.75 17.42
N GLU A 232 22.99 25.73 16.93
CA GLU A 232 24.43 25.80 16.72
C GLU A 232 24.79 26.82 15.63
N ILE A 233 24.07 26.81 14.50
CA ILE A 233 24.24 27.81 13.42
C ILE A 233 23.96 29.22 13.96
N THR A 234 22.89 29.42 14.72
CA THR A 234 22.57 30.74 15.31
C THR A 234 23.71 31.23 16.19
N ALA A 235 24.19 30.41 17.13
CA ALA A 235 25.28 30.79 18.03
C ALA A 235 26.58 31.10 17.26
N LEU A 236 26.90 30.31 16.25
CA LEU A 236 28.08 30.54 15.40
C LEU A 236 27.95 31.80 14.54
N THR A 237 26.74 32.13 14.09
CA THR A 237 26.44 33.36 13.36
C THR A 237 26.66 34.58 14.25
N GLU A 238 26.14 34.56 15.48
CA GLU A 238 26.36 35.63 16.47
C GLU A 238 27.85 35.87 16.73
N ILE A 239 28.64 34.81 16.92
CA ILE A 239 30.10 34.90 17.08
C ILE A 239 30.76 35.54 15.85
N CYS A 240 30.35 35.14 14.65
CA CYS A 240 30.90 35.70 13.41
C CYS A 240 30.56 37.19 13.24
N GLU A 241 29.32 37.58 13.54
CA GLU A 241 28.90 38.97 13.51
C GLU A 241 29.71 39.83 14.50
N ASP A 242 29.94 39.34 15.71
CA ASP A 242 30.73 40.04 16.71
C ASP A 242 32.21 40.15 16.34
N GLU A 243 32.80 39.10 15.78
CA GLU A 243 34.19 39.16 15.30
C GLU A 243 34.33 40.09 14.09
N LEU A 244 33.33 40.13 13.21
CA LEU A 244 33.25 41.08 12.09
C LEU A 244 33.18 42.51 12.61
N LYS A 245 32.31 42.81 13.59
CA LYS A 245 32.24 44.13 14.24
C LYS A 245 33.58 44.52 14.87
N LYS A 246 34.24 43.60 15.59
CA LYS A 246 35.56 43.86 16.20
C LYS A 246 36.65 44.10 15.15
N ALA A 247 36.67 43.32 14.07
CA ALA A 247 37.59 43.51 12.96
C ALA A 247 37.38 44.87 12.29
N TYR A 248 36.12 45.26 12.07
CA TYR A 248 35.75 46.57 11.55
C TYR A 248 36.23 47.71 12.44
N MET A 249 35.96 47.65 13.74
CA MET A 249 36.42 48.67 14.69
C MET A 249 37.95 48.76 14.76
N ARG A 250 38.66 47.62 14.76
CA ARG A 250 40.14 47.60 14.68
C ARG A 250 40.64 48.28 13.42
N GLY A 251 40.07 47.96 12.27
CA GLY A 251 40.44 48.59 11.00
C GLY A 251 40.21 50.11 11.01
N LEU A 252 39.09 50.58 11.57
CA LEU A 252 38.84 52.02 11.73
C LEU A 252 39.87 52.70 12.67
N SER A 253 40.25 52.04 13.77
CA SER A 253 41.31 52.54 14.65
C SER A 253 42.66 52.60 13.93
N GLU A 254 43.04 51.55 13.20
CA GLU A 254 44.28 51.52 12.42
C GLU A 254 44.33 52.63 11.36
N ILE A 255 43.21 52.91 10.69
CA ILE A 255 43.09 54.06 9.76
C ILE A 255 43.37 55.36 10.52
N ARG A 256 42.69 55.58 11.65
CA ARG A 256 42.79 56.82 12.43
C ARG A 256 44.21 57.03 12.97
N ASP A 257 44.83 55.98 13.50
CA ASP A 257 46.19 56.04 14.02
C ASP A 257 47.16 56.40 12.88
N ARG A 258 46.96 55.81 11.70
CA ARG A 258 47.79 56.09 10.53
C ARG A 258 47.58 57.49 9.96
N GLU A 259 46.34 57.97 9.91
CA GLU A 259 46.02 59.36 9.56
C GLU A 259 46.71 60.34 10.51
N GLN A 260 46.71 60.06 11.82
CA GLN A 260 47.40 60.88 12.81
C GLN A 260 48.93 60.87 12.63
N GLU A 261 49.53 59.70 12.33
CA GLU A 261 50.95 59.61 12.01
C GLU A 261 51.32 60.44 10.78
N LEU A 262 50.49 60.39 9.72
CA LEU A 262 50.69 61.18 8.50
C LEU A 262 50.53 62.68 8.78
N LEU A 263 49.55 63.09 9.59
CA LEU A 263 49.38 64.48 10.01
C LEU A 263 50.59 64.98 10.80
N ASN A 264 51.07 64.20 11.77
CA ASN A 264 52.26 64.56 12.54
C ASN A 264 53.50 64.68 11.65
N ALA A 265 53.68 63.77 10.68
CA ALA A 265 54.78 63.83 9.72
C ALA A 265 54.68 65.08 8.81
N LEU A 266 53.48 65.46 8.38
CA LEU A 266 53.23 66.69 7.63
C LEU A 266 53.57 67.92 8.48
N GLU A 267 53.13 67.97 9.73
CA GLU A 267 53.45 69.08 10.65
C GLU A 267 54.97 69.21 10.87
N GLN A 268 55.67 68.09 11.06
CA GLN A 268 57.12 68.07 11.19
C GLN A 268 57.80 68.58 9.92
N PHE A 269 57.39 68.10 8.74
CA PHE A 269 57.91 68.56 7.46
C PHE A 269 57.70 70.07 7.24
N VAL A 270 56.53 70.61 7.61
CA VAL A 270 56.26 72.05 7.56
C VAL A 270 57.16 72.83 8.52
N LYS A 271 57.39 72.33 9.74
CA LYS A 271 58.33 72.96 10.70
C LYS A 271 59.77 72.96 10.18
N GLU A 272 60.24 71.84 9.63
CA GLU A 272 61.58 71.73 9.04
C GLU A 272 61.74 72.71 7.85
N LYS A 273 60.74 72.78 6.96
CA LYS A 273 60.69 73.76 5.86
C LYS A 273 60.72 75.21 6.32
N ASN A 274 60.00 75.54 7.40
CA ASN A 274 59.94 76.91 7.92
C ASN A 274 61.26 77.33 8.61
N ASN A 275 61.96 76.39 9.26
CA ASN A 275 63.29 76.64 9.82
C ASN A 275 64.36 76.81 8.74
N ASP A 276 64.27 76.07 7.63
CA ASP A 276 65.17 76.25 6.48
C ASP A 276 64.98 77.61 5.79
N SER A 277 63.76 78.19 5.82
CA SER A 277 63.50 79.54 5.29
C SER A 277 63.94 80.68 6.23
N LEU A 278 64.21 80.41 7.51
CA LEU A 278 64.72 81.40 8.47
C LEU A 278 66.27 81.50 8.47
N ASN A 279 66.95 80.59 7.77
CA ASN A 279 68.42 80.57 7.67
C ASN A 279 68.97 81.16 6.35
N ILE A 280 68.14 81.88 5.58
CA ILE A 280 68.56 82.52 4.31
C ILE A 280 68.84 84.03 4.46
N ASP A 281 68.68 84.62 5.66
CA ASP A 281 68.90 86.07 5.88
C ASP A 281 70.06 86.40 6.86
N GLU A 282 71.12 85.60 6.85
CA GLU A 282 72.44 86.00 7.41
C GLU A 282 73.52 85.86 6.33
N SER A 283 73.37 86.58 5.22
CA SER A 283 74.45 86.78 4.21
C SER A 283 74.16 87.99 3.31
N VAL A 284 74.08 89.20 3.90
CA VAL A 284 74.41 90.46 3.21
C VAL A 284 75.17 91.36 4.18
#